data_AF-A0A9D6PUK5-F1
#
_entry.id   AF-A0A9D6PUK5-F1
#
_cell.length_a   1.000
_cell.length_b   1.000
_cell.length_c   1.000
_cell.angle_alpha   90.00
_cell.angle_beta   90.00
_cell.angle_gamma   90.00
#
_symmetry.space_group_name_H-M   'P 1'
#
loop_
_entity.id
_entity.type
_entity.pdbx_description
1 polymer ?
#
loop_
_entity_poly.entity_id
_entity_poly.type
_entity_poly.pdbx_seq_one_letter_code
_entity_poly.pdbx_strand_id
1 'polypeptide(L)'
;MARHNKFLILIIGMALLIGLMSSPDNPYQTKTPWNIQPLIDGRVYVFGITPGKTTIQEANQILGHFAESRLYNTEPPQLLATHESLILGDDESARIDLQYTIDEVELAAMQQTSMVFSPCQFVKPTVEQEIELLNKPVAKLIYTPVTDYSVK
;
A
#
# COMPACT_ATOMS: atom_id res chain seq x y z
N MET A 1 17.84 8.77 -62.41
CA MET A 1 17.27 7.58 -61.74
C MET A 1 17.69 7.59 -60.27
N ALA A 2 17.15 8.50 -59.43
CA ALA A 2 17.61 8.70 -58.04
C ALA A 2 16.53 9.29 -57.11
N ARG A 3 15.26 8.91 -57.32
CA ARG A 3 14.12 9.47 -56.55
C ARG A 3 13.35 8.44 -55.72
N HIS A 4 13.66 7.15 -55.84
CA HIS A 4 12.96 6.06 -55.13
C HIS A 4 13.62 5.62 -53.81
N ASN A 5 14.94 5.78 -53.62
CA ASN A 5 15.62 5.34 -52.39
C ASN A 5 15.31 6.19 -51.14
N LYS A 6 14.77 7.40 -51.31
CA LYS A 6 14.47 8.30 -50.18
C LYS A 6 13.15 7.93 -49.49
N PHE A 7 12.23 7.28 -50.19
CA PHE A 7 10.94 6.87 -49.60
C PHE A 7 11.07 5.63 -48.71
N LEU A 8 11.95 4.69 -49.07
CA LEU A 8 12.10 3.42 -48.35
C LEU A 8 12.74 3.60 -46.96
N ILE A 9 13.66 4.56 -46.82
CA ILE A 9 14.30 4.90 -45.53
C ILE A 9 13.30 5.59 -44.58
N LEU A 10 12.36 6.38 -45.12
CA LEU A 10 11.36 7.09 -44.31
C LEU A 10 10.35 6.13 -43.67
N ILE A 11 9.93 5.08 -44.40
CA ILE A 11 8.94 4.10 -43.90
C ILE A 11 9.54 3.20 -42.81
N ILE A 12 10.82 2.80 -42.95
CA ILE A 12 11.52 1.99 -41.95
C ILE A 12 11.75 2.79 -40.65
N GLY A 13 12.08 4.08 -40.76
CA GLY A 13 12.23 4.96 -39.59
C GLY A 13 10.94 5.15 -38.78
N MET A 14 9.78 5.15 -39.45
CA MET A 14 8.49 5.37 -38.79
C MET A 14 7.97 4.11 -38.07
N ALA A 15 8.22 2.91 -38.61
CA ALA A 15 7.86 1.65 -37.95
C ALA A 15 8.66 1.41 -36.64
N LEU A 16 9.91 1.87 -36.59
CA LEU A 16 10.78 1.76 -35.42
C LEU A 16 10.34 2.67 -34.25
N LEU A 17 9.73 3.81 -34.55
CA LEU A 17 9.17 4.72 -33.54
C LEU A 17 7.85 4.20 -32.95
N ILE A 18 7.03 3.50 -33.73
CA ILE A 18 5.75 2.92 -33.25
C ILE A 18 6.00 1.75 -32.27
N GLY A 19 7.06 0.97 -32.50
CA GLY A 19 7.45 -0.12 -31.60
C GLY A 19 7.90 0.34 -30.21
N LEU A 20 8.43 1.56 -30.07
CA LEU A 20 8.89 2.12 -28.79
C LEU A 20 7.74 2.65 -27.91
N MET A 21 6.54 2.85 -28.47
CA MET A 21 5.37 3.31 -27.71
C MET A 21 4.39 2.20 -27.33
N SER A 22 4.64 0.97 -27.78
CA SER A 22 3.83 -0.19 -27.41
C SER A 22 4.45 -0.89 -26.20
N SER A 23 4.44 -0.23 -25.04
CA SER A 23 4.48 -1.00 -23.79
C SER A 23 3.21 -1.86 -23.80
N PRO A 24 3.30 -3.19 -23.73
CA PRO A 24 2.11 -4.01 -23.62
C PRO A 24 1.40 -3.58 -22.34
N ASP A 25 0.18 -3.05 -22.48
CA ASP A 25 -0.71 -2.88 -21.34
C ASP A 25 -0.73 -4.21 -20.60
N ASN A 26 -0.20 -4.19 -19.38
CA ASN A 26 -0.13 -5.39 -18.57
C ASN A 26 -1.58 -5.81 -18.30
N PRO A 27 -2.05 -6.97 -18.80
CA PRO A 27 -3.45 -7.37 -18.67
C PRO A 27 -3.88 -7.60 -17.20
N TYR A 28 -2.92 -7.56 -16.26
CA TYR A 28 -3.18 -7.59 -14.82
C TYR A 28 -3.49 -6.20 -14.22
N GLN A 29 -3.35 -5.09 -14.96
CA GLN A 29 -3.57 -3.73 -14.44
C GLN A 29 -5.03 -3.24 -14.48
N THR A 30 -5.96 -3.99 -15.08
CA THR A 30 -7.29 -3.45 -15.44
C THR A 30 -8.48 -4.14 -14.79
N LYS A 31 -8.36 -4.65 -13.55
CA LYS A 31 -9.55 -5.23 -12.88
C LYS A 31 -9.66 -5.12 -11.36
N THR A 32 -8.69 -4.54 -10.67
CA THR A 32 -8.73 -4.44 -9.20
C THR A 32 -8.40 -3.02 -8.77
N PRO A 33 -9.09 -2.45 -7.76
CA PRO A 33 -8.81 -1.09 -7.29
C PRO A 33 -7.40 -0.96 -6.68
N TRP A 34 -6.79 -2.07 -6.26
CA TRP A 34 -5.41 -2.10 -5.81
C TRP A 34 -4.43 -2.15 -6.99
N ASN A 35 -3.63 -1.10 -7.13
CA ASN A 35 -2.52 -1.05 -8.07
C ASN A 35 -1.32 -1.80 -7.47
N ILE A 36 -1.09 -3.03 -7.93
CA ILE A 36 0.06 -3.86 -7.54
C ILE A 36 1.12 -3.79 -8.65
N GLN A 37 2.32 -3.32 -8.31
CA GLN A 37 3.45 -3.26 -9.25
C GLN A 37 4.64 -4.05 -8.69
N PRO A 38 5.11 -5.10 -9.37
CA PRO A 38 6.37 -5.74 -8.99
C PRO A 38 7.55 -4.80 -9.32
N LEU A 39 8.52 -4.69 -8.41
CA LEU A 39 9.79 -4.01 -8.64
C LEU A 39 10.83 -4.97 -9.23
N ILE A 40 11.87 -4.41 -9.85
CA ILE A 40 13.00 -5.15 -10.44
C ILE A 40 13.73 -6.04 -9.42
N ASP A 41 13.69 -5.68 -8.14
CA ASP A 41 14.32 -6.42 -7.04
C ASP A 41 13.42 -7.49 -6.40
N GLY A 42 12.25 -7.77 -6.99
CA GLY A 42 11.31 -8.77 -6.51
C GLY A 42 10.39 -8.30 -5.37
N ARG A 43 10.48 -7.04 -4.94
CA ARG A 43 9.51 -6.45 -4.00
C ARG A 43 8.21 -6.07 -4.71
N VAL A 44 7.17 -5.82 -3.92
CA VAL A 44 5.86 -5.43 -4.42
C VAL A 44 5.51 -4.03 -3.91
N TYR A 45 5.01 -3.20 -4.82
CA TYR A 45 4.48 -1.87 -4.56
C TYR A 45 2.97 -1.93 -4.61
N VAL A 46 2.29 -1.55 -3.52
CA VAL A 46 0.83 -1.55 -3.43
C VAL A 46 0.38 -0.19 -2.94
N PHE A 47 -0.46 0.52 -3.71
CA PHE A 47 -0.97 1.87 -3.37
C PHE A 47 0.11 2.92 -3.08
N GLY A 48 1.35 2.79 -3.56
CA GLY A 48 2.41 3.70 -3.11
C GLY A 48 3.37 3.14 -2.08
N ILE A 49 2.98 2.03 -1.44
CA ILE A 49 3.63 1.49 -0.25
C ILE A 49 4.47 0.28 -0.65
N THR A 50 5.74 0.31 -0.24
CA THR A 50 6.69 -0.80 -0.36
C THR A 50 6.95 -1.39 1.03
N PRO A 51 6.42 -2.59 1.36
CA PRO A 51 6.70 -3.23 2.64
C PRO A 51 8.20 -3.37 2.92
N GLY A 52 8.59 -3.14 4.17
CA GLY A 52 9.97 -3.11 4.66
C GLY A 52 10.76 -1.84 4.29
N LYS A 53 10.18 -0.93 3.49
CA LYS A 53 10.84 0.33 3.09
C LYS A 53 10.03 1.57 3.43
N THR A 54 8.75 1.60 3.06
CA THR A 54 7.88 2.74 3.31
C THR A 54 7.58 2.86 4.80
N THR A 55 7.81 4.03 5.37
CA THR A 55 7.47 4.29 6.78
C THR A 55 5.99 4.57 6.96
N ILE A 56 5.49 4.49 8.18
CA ILE A 56 4.09 4.83 8.49
C ILE A 56 3.80 6.31 8.20
N GLN A 57 4.77 7.19 8.45
CA GLN A 57 4.67 8.60 8.07
C GLN A 57 4.50 8.79 6.57
N GLU A 58 5.32 8.12 5.75
CA GLU A 58 5.21 8.18 4.29
C GLU A 58 3.88 7.58 3.81
N ALA A 59 3.45 6.47 4.41
CA ALA A 59 2.16 5.86 4.09
C ALA A 59 0.97 6.80 4.39
N ASN A 60 0.99 7.52 5.52
CA ASN A 60 -0.02 8.54 5.83
C ASN A 60 -0.06 9.64 4.76
N GLN A 61 1.10 10.08 4.25
CA GLN A 61 1.17 11.08 3.18
C GLN A 61 0.64 10.55 1.85
N ILE A 62 1.00 9.31 1.50
CA ILE A 62 0.55 8.64 0.26
C ILE A 62 -0.96 8.44 0.27
N LEU A 63 -1.52 7.97 1.39
CA LEU A 63 -2.94 7.70 1.54
C LEU A 63 -3.77 8.96 1.83
N GLY A 64 -3.13 10.10 2.11
CA GLY A 64 -3.79 11.38 2.37
C GLY A 64 -4.55 11.47 3.69
N HIS A 65 -4.41 10.47 4.56
CA HIS A 65 -5.10 10.37 5.85
C HIS A 65 -4.17 9.82 6.92
N PHE A 66 -4.32 10.29 8.15
CA PHE A 66 -3.58 9.74 9.29
C PHE A 66 -4.25 8.45 9.78
N ALA A 67 -3.46 7.39 9.90
CA ALA A 67 -3.89 6.16 10.52
C ALA A 67 -4.11 6.33 12.04
N GLU A 68 -4.98 5.50 12.59
CA GLU A 68 -5.05 5.28 14.04
C GLU A 68 -4.22 4.04 14.42
N SER A 69 -3.26 4.22 15.33
CA SER A 69 -2.44 3.10 15.82
C SER A 69 -3.23 2.28 16.85
N ARG A 70 -3.32 0.96 16.65
CA ARG A 70 -4.09 0.05 17.49
C ARG A 70 -3.25 -1.18 17.81
N LEU A 71 -3.00 -1.41 19.11
CA LEU A 71 -2.35 -2.62 19.62
C LEU A 71 -3.41 -3.66 19.95
N TYR A 72 -3.45 -4.73 19.17
CA TYR A 72 -4.34 -5.86 19.34
C TYR A 72 -3.70 -6.94 20.22
N ASN A 73 -4.44 -7.36 21.26
CA ASN A 73 -4.04 -8.44 22.16
C ASN A 73 -4.40 -9.82 21.59
N THR A 74 -3.87 -10.12 20.41
CA THR A 74 -3.91 -11.44 19.78
C THR A 74 -2.69 -12.28 20.19
N GLU A 75 -2.69 -13.57 19.86
CA GLU A 75 -1.51 -14.43 19.95
C GLU A 75 -1.08 -14.85 18.53
N PRO A 76 0.01 -14.31 17.96
CA PRO A 76 0.89 -13.28 18.54
C PRO A 76 0.25 -11.88 18.54
N PRO A 77 0.71 -10.94 19.39
CA PRO A 77 0.21 -9.57 19.42
C PRO A 77 0.46 -8.86 18.10
N GLN A 78 -0.38 -7.87 17.78
CA GLN A 78 -0.27 -7.12 16.53
C GLN A 78 -0.47 -5.63 16.76
N LEU A 79 0.46 -4.83 16.28
CA LEU A 79 0.28 -3.38 16.17
C LEU A 79 -0.07 -3.04 14.73
N LEU A 80 -1.21 -2.37 14.52
CA LEU A 80 -1.72 -1.97 13.21
C LEU A 80 -2.00 -0.48 13.17
N ALA A 81 -1.65 0.16 12.06
CA ALA A 81 -2.07 1.51 11.72
C ALA A 81 -3.28 1.39 10.81
N THR A 82 -4.46 1.73 11.33
CA THR A 82 -5.73 1.55 10.62
C THR A 82 -6.14 2.85 9.93
N HIS A 83 -6.28 2.79 8.61
CA HIS A 83 -6.95 3.80 7.79
C HIS A 83 -8.38 3.34 7.51
N GLU A 84 -9.35 3.93 8.20
CA GLU A 84 -10.76 3.67 7.95
C GLU A 84 -11.23 4.41 6.69
N SER A 85 -12.13 3.77 5.93
CA SER A 85 -12.94 4.40 4.88
C SER A 85 -12.15 5.17 3.78
N LEU A 86 -11.16 4.53 3.18
CA LEU A 86 -10.51 5.03 1.98
C LEU A 86 -11.42 4.84 0.76
N ILE A 87 -11.73 5.93 0.07
CA ILE A 87 -12.48 5.93 -1.19
C ILE A 87 -11.51 5.61 -2.32
N LEU A 88 -11.73 4.50 -3.03
CA LEU A 88 -10.84 3.98 -4.08
C LEU A 88 -11.42 4.11 -5.50
N GLY A 89 -12.64 4.62 -5.62
CA GLY A 89 -13.38 4.82 -6.85
C GLY A 89 -14.77 5.37 -6.56
N ASP A 90 -15.65 5.37 -7.57
CA ASP A 90 -16.96 6.03 -7.47
C ASP A 90 -17.90 5.37 -6.43
N ASP A 91 -17.80 4.05 -6.20
CA ASP A 91 -18.62 3.30 -5.25
C ASP A 91 -17.82 2.32 -4.36
N GLU A 92 -16.49 2.37 -4.41
CA GLU A 92 -15.63 1.43 -3.69
C GLU A 92 -14.96 2.11 -2.50
N SER A 93 -15.25 1.62 -1.30
CA SER A 93 -14.56 2.02 -0.08
C SER A 93 -13.80 0.84 0.52
N ALA A 94 -12.75 1.11 1.28
CA ALA A 94 -11.97 0.08 1.94
C ALA A 94 -11.35 0.56 3.24
N ARG A 95 -11.09 -0.39 4.13
CA ARG A 95 -10.16 -0.22 5.24
C ARG A 95 -8.79 -0.75 4.84
N ILE A 96 -7.74 0.01 5.14
CA ILE A 96 -6.35 -0.43 4.99
C ILE A 96 -5.71 -0.48 6.37
N ASP A 97 -5.23 -1.66 6.75
CA ASP A 97 -4.47 -1.85 7.98
C ASP A 97 -2.99 -2.08 7.63
N LEU A 98 -2.10 -1.27 8.20
CA LEU A 98 -0.65 -1.34 8.02
C LEU A 98 0.00 -1.92 9.27
N GLN A 99 0.61 -3.10 9.15
CA GLN A 99 1.34 -3.70 10.28
C GLN A 99 2.71 -3.06 10.42
N TYR A 100 3.09 -2.66 11.63
CA TYR A 100 4.40 -2.09 11.92
C TYR A 100 5.50 -3.17 11.87
N THR A 101 6.69 -2.79 11.41
CA THR A 101 7.91 -3.56 11.63
C THR A 101 8.43 -3.23 13.03
N ILE A 102 8.08 -4.07 14.00
CA ILE A 102 8.40 -3.90 15.41
C ILE A 102 8.84 -5.26 15.97
N ASP A 103 9.80 -5.25 16.91
CA ASP A 103 10.25 -6.49 17.54
C ASP A 103 9.28 -6.94 18.66
N GLU A 104 9.35 -8.21 19.00
CA GLU A 104 8.44 -8.83 19.98
C GLU A 104 8.64 -8.27 21.40
N VAL A 105 9.85 -7.81 21.73
CA VAL A 105 10.17 -7.27 23.06
C VAL A 105 9.54 -5.90 23.24
N GLU A 106 9.67 -5.02 22.24
CA GLU A 106 9.04 -3.70 22.17
C GLU A 106 7.51 -3.86 22.21
N LEU A 107 6.97 -4.79 21.42
CA LEU A 107 5.54 -5.06 21.39
C LEU A 107 5.00 -5.57 22.74
N ALA A 108 5.73 -6.49 23.39
CA ALA A 108 5.38 -6.98 24.73
C ALA A 108 5.45 -5.87 25.80
N ALA A 109 6.42 -4.96 25.70
CA ALA A 109 6.52 -3.81 26.60
C ALA A 109 5.30 -2.87 26.45
N MET A 110 4.83 -2.65 25.21
CA MET A 110 3.61 -1.88 24.95
C MET A 110 2.37 -2.56 25.56
N GLN A 111 2.29 -3.90 25.51
CA GLN A 111 1.18 -4.65 26.12
C GLN A 111 1.18 -4.59 27.64
N GLN A 112 2.34 -4.64 28.30
CA GLN A 112 2.42 -4.56 29.78
C GLN A 112 1.89 -3.24 30.33
N THR A 113 1.94 -2.17 29.52
CA THR A 113 1.38 -0.86 29.87
C THR A 113 -0.16 -0.88 29.85
N SER A 114 -0.76 -1.91 29.23
CA SER A 114 -2.21 -2.07 29.09
C SER A 114 -2.79 -3.01 30.16
N MET A 115 -3.56 -2.46 31.10
CA MET A 115 -4.15 -3.25 32.20
C MET A 115 -5.32 -4.17 31.80
N VAL A 116 -5.75 -4.17 30.53
CA VAL A 116 -6.93 -4.93 30.08
C VAL A 116 -6.55 -5.92 29.00
N PHE A 117 -6.58 -7.21 29.35
CA PHE A 117 -6.32 -8.31 28.43
C PHE A 117 -7.66 -8.91 27.99
N SER A 118 -8.16 -8.49 26.84
CA SER A 118 -9.32 -9.09 26.19
C SER A 118 -9.04 -9.23 24.68
N PRO A 119 -9.29 -10.40 24.08
CA PRO A 119 -8.91 -10.70 22.69
C PRO A 119 -9.67 -9.86 21.65
N CYS A 120 -10.75 -9.19 22.05
CA CYS A 120 -11.52 -8.28 21.19
C CYS A 120 -11.24 -6.80 21.46
N GLN A 121 -10.26 -6.49 22.31
CA GLN A 121 -9.90 -5.13 22.66
C GLN A 121 -8.55 -4.76 22.06
N PHE A 122 -8.48 -3.53 21.59
CA PHE A 122 -7.24 -2.89 21.21
C PHE A 122 -6.92 -1.80 22.23
N VAL A 123 -5.63 -1.52 22.38
CA VAL A 123 -5.15 -0.38 23.15
C VAL A 123 -4.47 0.60 22.20
N LYS A 124 -4.74 1.89 22.41
CA LYS A 124 -4.05 2.94 21.68
C LYS A 124 -2.67 3.16 22.31
N PRO A 125 -1.58 3.20 21.52
CA PRO A 125 -0.28 3.63 22.02
C PRO A 125 -0.37 5.04 22.65
N THR A 126 0.58 5.36 23.53
CA THR A 126 0.70 6.73 24.06
C THR A 126 1.17 7.69 22.97
N VAL A 127 1.00 9.00 23.17
CA VAL A 127 1.42 10.01 22.19
C VAL A 127 2.93 9.91 21.90
N GLU A 128 3.74 9.66 22.93
CA GLU A 128 5.18 9.48 22.79
C GLU A 128 5.51 8.25 21.92
N GLN A 129 4.82 7.13 22.16
CA GLN A 129 4.95 5.92 21.35
C GLN A 129 4.50 6.18 19.91
N GLU A 130 3.40 6.88 19.69
CA GLU A 130 2.91 7.20 18.34
C GLU A 130 3.95 7.98 17.52
N ILE A 131 4.65 8.95 18.13
CA ILE A 131 5.71 9.71 17.45
C ILE A 131 6.86 8.79 17.02
N GLU A 132 7.28 7.85 17.87
CA GLU A 132 8.32 6.88 17.53
C GLU A 132 7.88 5.92 16.42
N LEU A 133 6.62 5.49 16.47
CA LEU A 133 6.02 4.57 15.52
C LEU A 133 5.92 5.13 14.09
N LEU A 134 5.84 6.46 13.92
CA LEU A 134 5.79 7.11 12.60
C LEU A 134 6.99 6.75 11.71
N ASN A 135 8.16 6.54 12.31
CA ASN A 135 9.39 6.22 11.58
C ASN A 135 9.57 4.72 11.33
N LYS A 136 8.70 3.86 11.86
CA LYS A 136 8.80 2.42 11.66
C LYS A 136 8.34 2.06 10.24
N PRO A 137 9.03 1.12 9.55
CA PRO A 137 8.59 0.62 8.26
C PRO A 137 7.30 -0.20 8.36
N VAL A 138 6.49 -0.17 7.30
CA VAL A 138 5.35 -1.06 7.12
C VAL A 138 5.84 -2.49 6.85
N ALA A 139 5.51 -3.46 7.71
CA ALA A 139 5.83 -4.87 7.50
C ALA A 139 4.87 -5.54 6.51
N LYS A 140 3.58 -5.22 6.62
CA LYS A 140 2.49 -5.84 5.85
C LYS A 140 1.37 -4.84 5.62
N LEU A 141 0.72 -4.94 4.46
CA LEU A 141 -0.50 -4.22 4.13
C LEU A 141 -1.66 -5.21 4.09
N ILE A 142 -2.77 -4.86 4.74
CA ILE A 142 -4.01 -5.64 4.74
C ILE A 142 -5.09 -4.75 4.16
N TYR A 143 -5.69 -5.21 3.05
CA TYR A 143 -6.78 -4.53 2.38
C TYR A 143 -8.10 -5.23 2.71
N THR A 144 -9.06 -4.48 3.24
CA THR A 144 -10.42 -4.98 3.52
C THR A 144 -11.43 -4.15 2.74
N PRO A 145 -12.04 -4.67 1.66
CA PRO A 145 -13.07 -3.95 0.93
C PRO A 145 -14.30 -3.77 1.83
N VAL A 146 -14.92 -2.59 1.74
CA VAL A 146 -16.16 -2.25 2.45
C VAL A 146 -17.24 -2.04 1.39
N THR A 147 -18.16 -3.00 1.31
CA THR A 147 -19.34 -2.90 0.46
C THR A 147 -20.49 -2.31 1.28
N ASP A 148 -20.98 -1.14 0.88
CA ASP A 148 -22.23 -0.62 1.43
C ASP A 148 -23.41 -1.27 0.70
N TYR A 149 -24.09 -2.21 1.36
CA TYR A 149 -25.28 -2.87 0.81
C TYR A 149 -26.54 -1.99 0.88
N SER A 150 -26.44 -0.72 1.29
CA SER A 150 -27.57 0.15 1.58
C SER A 150 -28.10 0.94 0.38
N VAL A 151 -27.46 0.87 -0.80
CA VAL A 151 -27.95 1.53 -2.01
C VAL A 151 -28.83 0.56 -2.80
N LYS A 152 -30.16 0.71 -2.65
CA LYS A 152 -31.18 0.12 -3.53
C LYS A 152 -32.05 1.23 -4.11
#